data_AF-A0A8K0P7U2-F1
#
_entry.id   AF-A0A8K0P7U2-F1
#
_cell.length_a   1.000
_cell.length_b   1.000
_cell.length_c   1.000
_cell.angle_alpha   90.00
_cell.angle_beta   90.00
_cell.angle_gamma   90.00
#
_symmetry.space_group_name_H-M   'P 1'
#
loop_
_entity.id
_entity.type
_entity.pdbx_description
1 polymer ?
#
loop_
_entity_poly.entity_id
_entity_poly.type
_entity_poly.pdbx_seq_one_letter_code
_entity_poly.pdbx_strand_id
1 'polypeptide(L)'
;MAEEKFEIDWGNEKLKRAQKQTEENPYDLEAWSLLIREAQGRWIGEMRLLFERLIQVFPSAGRYWKIYIELEMRARNFERVEKNLQSEDTYTPWAGPDMIG
;
A
#
# COMPACT_ATOMS: atom_id res chain seq x y z
N MET A 1 -8.42 18.05 20.29
CA MET A 1 -7.33 17.77 19.35
C MET A 1 -7.81 16.59 18.54
N ALA A 2 -8.02 16.74 17.23
CA ALA A 2 -8.58 15.67 16.42
C ALA A 2 -7.53 14.56 16.33
N GLU A 3 -7.77 13.45 17.02
CA GLU A 3 -7.04 12.22 16.80
C GLU A 3 -7.44 11.75 15.40
N GLU A 4 -6.62 12.06 14.39
CA GLU A 4 -6.79 11.47 13.07
C GLU A 4 -6.54 9.97 13.18
N LYS A 5 -7.65 9.27 13.40
CA LYS A 5 -7.73 7.82 13.46
C LYS A 5 -7.66 7.32 12.03
N PHE A 6 -6.51 6.79 11.64
CA PHE A 6 -6.35 6.22 10.31
C PHE A 6 -7.02 4.84 10.29
N GLU A 7 -8.30 4.75 9.93
CA GLU A 7 -9.02 3.46 9.94
C GLU A 7 -8.60 2.61 8.74
N ILE A 8 -7.73 1.61 8.96
CA ILE A 8 -7.35 0.64 7.93
C ILE A 8 -8.21 -0.61 8.10
N ASP A 9 -8.96 -0.99 7.07
CA ASP A 9 -9.70 -2.26 7.14
C ASP A 9 -8.76 -3.46 6.91
N TRP A 10 -8.31 -4.02 8.02
CA TRP A 10 -7.45 -5.19 8.00
C TRP A 10 -8.18 -6.50 7.68
N GLY A 11 -9.52 -6.56 7.72
CA GLY A 11 -10.27 -7.81 7.58
C GLY A 11 -10.01 -8.90 8.66
N ASN A 12 -9.08 -8.68 9.59
CA ASN A 12 -8.69 -9.62 10.64
C ASN A 12 -8.70 -8.92 12.01
N GLU A 13 -9.43 -9.50 12.97
CA GLU A 13 -9.55 -8.96 14.33
C GLU A 13 -8.21 -8.79 15.04
N LYS A 14 -7.25 -9.69 14.78
CA LYS A 14 -5.92 -9.61 15.40
C LYS A 14 -5.18 -8.35 14.96
N LEU A 15 -5.33 -7.96 13.70
CA LEU A 15 -4.70 -6.76 13.13
C LEU A 15 -5.43 -5.50 13.58
N LYS A 16 -6.77 -5.52 13.64
CA LYS A 16 -7.56 -4.42 14.22
C LYS A 16 -7.16 -4.16 15.67
N ARG A 17 -6.92 -5.22 16.45
CA ARG A 17 -6.43 -5.10 17.83
C ARG A 17 -4.99 -4.61 17.91
N ALA A 18 -4.11 -5.06 17.01
CA ALA A 18 -2.73 -4.57 16.95
C ALA A 18 -2.70 -3.07 16.60
N GLN A 19 -3.51 -2.63 15.65
CA GLN A 19 -3.66 -1.22 15.33
C GLN A 19 -4.10 -0.41 16.55
N LYS A 20 -5.17 -0.84 17.23
CA LYS A 20 -5.62 -0.17 18.45
C LYS A 20 -4.51 -0.13 19.52
N GLN A 21 -3.73 -1.20 19.66
CA GLN A 21 -2.57 -1.20 20.56
C GLN A 21 -1.50 -0.20 20.14
N THR A 22 -1.25 0.01 18.84
CA THR A 22 -0.32 1.07 18.41
C THR A 22 -0.85 2.48 18.67
N GLU A 23 -2.17 2.65 18.74
CA GLU A 23 -2.79 3.92 19.11
C GLU A 23 -2.71 4.17 20.63
N GLU A 24 -2.97 3.14 21.44
CA GLU A 24 -2.86 3.21 22.91
C GLU A 24 -1.40 3.24 23.39
N ASN A 25 -0.52 2.49 22.71
CA ASN A 25 0.91 2.38 22.98
C ASN A 25 1.72 2.46 21.67
N PRO A 26 2.16 3.66 21.26
CA PRO A 26 2.91 3.85 20.03
C PRO A 26 4.28 3.15 20.05
N TYR A 27 4.82 2.81 21.21
CA TYR A 27 6.12 2.14 21.31
C TYR A 27 6.03 0.60 21.25
N ASP A 28 4.84 0.05 20.97
CA ASP A 28 4.62 -1.39 20.92
C ASP A 28 5.18 -2.03 19.64
N LEU A 29 6.44 -2.48 19.72
CA LEU A 29 7.16 -3.06 18.58
C LEU A 29 6.50 -4.34 18.04
N GLU A 30 5.84 -5.12 18.89
CA GLU A 30 5.18 -6.36 18.49
C GLU A 30 3.96 -6.07 17.62
N ALA A 31 3.11 -5.13 18.03
CA ALA A 31 1.97 -4.66 17.26
C ALA A 31 2.41 -4.07 15.92
N TRP A 32 3.42 -3.19 15.91
CA TRP A 32 3.98 -2.63 14.68
C TRP A 32 4.52 -3.71 13.75
N SER A 33 5.27 -4.68 14.29
CA SER A 33 5.82 -5.78 13.48
C SER A 33 4.73 -6.62 12.81
N LEU A 34 3.61 -6.85 13.49
CA LEU A 34 2.47 -7.57 12.94
C LEU A 34 1.81 -6.79 11.79
N LEU A 35 1.57 -5.48 11.99
CA LEU A 35 0.94 -4.63 10.99
C LEU A 35 1.83 -4.47 9.74
N ILE A 36 3.13 -4.25 9.92
CA ILE A 36 4.10 -4.12 8.82
C ILE A 36 4.15 -5.40 7.99
N ARG A 37 4.14 -6.58 8.63
CA ARG A 37 4.18 -7.87 7.94
C ARG A 37 3.00 -8.04 6.99
N GLU A 38 1.80 -7.66 7.43
CA GLU A 38 0.60 -7.73 6.60
C GLU A 38 0.58 -6.61 5.56
N ALA A 39 1.05 -5.41 5.91
CA ALA A 39 1.12 -4.27 4.99
C ALA A 39 2.03 -4.57 3.78
N GLN A 40 3.07 -5.39 3.94
CA GLN A 40 3.93 -5.79 2.81
C GLN A 40 3.20 -6.62 1.74
N GLY A 41 2.11 -7.29 2.09
CA GLY A 41 1.26 -8.04 1.16
C GLY A 41 0.12 -7.21 0.57
N ARG A 42 -0.03 -5.94 0.98
CA ARG A 42 -1.09 -5.03 0.56
C ARG A 42 -0.54 -3.90 -0.31
N TRP A 43 -1.45 -3.19 -0.97
CA TRP A 43 -1.07 -2.03 -1.75
C TRP A 43 -0.63 -0.89 -0.84
N ILE A 44 0.49 -0.24 -1.19
CA ILE A 44 1.07 0.82 -0.37
C ILE A 44 0.17 2.06 -0.27
N GLY A 45 -0.75 2.27 -1.21
CA GLY A 45 -1.68 3.40 -1.19
C GLY A 45 -2.51 3.45 0.09
N GLU A 46 -3.08 2.32 0.49
CA GLU A 46 -3.87 2.17 1.72
C GLU A 46 -2.98 2.12 2.97
N MET A 47 -1.77 1.57 2.84
CA MET A 47 -0.85 1.38 3.97
C MET A 47 0.06 2.58 4.21
N ARG A 48 0.03 3.61 3.36
CA ARG A 48 0.93 4.77 3.44
C ARG A 48 0.81 5.46 4.80
N LEU A 49 -0.42 5.71 5.24
CA LEU A 49 -0.72 6.34 6.53
C LEU A 49 -0.15 5.55 7.73
N LEU A 50 -0.16 4.21 7.65
CA LEU A 50 0.45 3.35 8.68
C LEU A 50 1.96 3.60 8.79
N PHE A 51 2.65 3.58 7.65
CA PHE A 51 4.10 3.75 7.62
C PHE A 51 4.51 5.18 7.97
N GLU A 52 3.73 6.18 7.57
CA GLU A 52 3.92 7.58 7.98
C GLU A 52 3.85 7.72 9.51
N ARG A 53 2.90 7.05 10.16
CA ARG A 53 2.82 7.07 11.62
C ARG A 53 4.00 6.32 12.25
N LEU A 54 4.38 5.18 11.69
CA LEU A 54 5.53 4.40 12.16
C LEU A 54 6.83 5.20 12.13
N ILE A 55 7.12 5.93 11.05
CA ILE A 55 8.32 6.78 10.93
C ILE A 55 8.23 8.03 11.80
N GLN A 56 7.03 8.55 12.10
CA GLN A 56 6.86 9.63 13.06
C GLN A 56 7.16 9.18 14.49
N VAL A 57 6.76 7.96 14.86
CA VAL A 57 7.06 7.39 16.18
C VAL A 57 8.53 6.98 16.29
N PHE A 58 9.07 6.36 15.24
CA PHE A 58 10.45 5.86 15.19
C PHE A 58 11.27 6.53 14.07
N PRO A 59 11.54 7.84 14.16
CA PRO A 59 12.25 8.56 13.10
C PRO A 59 13.69 8.06 12.94
N SER A 60 14.32 7.61 14.03
CA SER A 60 15.69 7.10 14.04
C SER A 60 15.82 5.67 13.48
N ALA A 61 14.70 4.97 13.25
CA ALA A 61 14.72 3.60 12.79
C ALA A 61 14.78 3.54 11.24
N GLY A 62 15.99 3.70 10.69
CA GLY A 62 16.23 3.61 9.25
C GLY A 62 15.74 2.31 8.60
N ARG A 63 15.59 1.24 9.39
CA ARG A 63 14.98 -0.02 8.95
C ARG A 63 13.55 0.15 8.43
N TYR A 64 12.73 0.96 9.09
CA TYR A 64 11.33 1.15 8.70
C TYR A 64 11.21 2.03 7.46
N TRP A 65 12.04 3.06 7.35
CA TRP A 65 12.18 3.88 6.15
C TRP A 65 12.52 3.02 4.92
N LYS A 66 13.47 2.08 5.08
CA LYS A 66 13.85 1.18 4.00
C LYS A 66 12.65 0.34 3.50
N ILE A 67 11.90 -0.27 4.43
CA ILE A 67 10.72 -1.08 4.09
C ILE A 67 9.66 -0.24 3.36
N TYR A 68 9.40 0.98 3.83
CA TYR A 68 8.43 1.89 3.22
C TYR A 68 8.80 2.22 1.77
N ILE A 69 10.06 2.61 1.54
CA ILE A 69 10.57 2.91 0.19
C ILE A 69 10.52 1.68 -0.72
N GLU A 70 10.90 0.50 -0.22
CA GLU A 70 10.83 -0.75 -0.99
C GLU A 70 9.40 -1.07 -1.44
N LEU A 71 8.40 -0.82 -0.59
CA LEU A 71 6.99 -1.01 -0.93
C LEU A 71 6.49 0.00 -1.95
N GLU A 72 6.86 1.28 -1.83
CA GLU A 72 6.53 2.29 -2.84
C GLU A 72 7.13 1.95 -4.21
N MET A 73 8.38 1.46 -4.25
CA MET A 73 9.01 1.04 -5.50
C MET A 73 8.32 -0.16 -6.13
N ARG A 74 7.86 -1.13 -5.32
CA ARG A 74 7.05 -2.25 -5.84
C ARG A 74 5.72 -1.76 -6.40
N ALA A 75 4.98 -0.94 -5.64
CA ALA A 75 3.68 -0.41 -6.06
C ALA A 75 3.74 0.40 -7.36
N ARG A 76 4.77 1.25 -7.51
CA ARG A 76 4.98 2.05 -8.73
C ARG A 76 5.24 1.19 -9.97
N ASN A 77 5.75 -0.04 -9.80
CA ASN A 77 5.89 -0.97 -10.92
C ASN A 77 4.55 -1.63 -11.28
N PHE A 78 3.66 -1.91 -10.32
CA PHE A 78 2.33 -2.46 -10.62
C PHE A 78 1.45 -1.48 -11.41
N GLU A 79 1.48 -0.19 -11.08
CA GLU A 79 0.69 0.84 -11.79
C GLU A 79 1.11 0.99 -13.27
N ARG A 80 2.39 0.77 -13.58
CA ARG A 80 2.87 0.72 -14.97
C ARG A 80 2.39 -0.52 -15.73
N VAL A 81 2.20 -1.66 -15.04
CA VAL A 81 1.79 -2.91 -15.70
C VAL A 81 0.30 -2.88 -16.07
N GLU A 82 -0.56 -2.32 -15.22
CA GLU A 82 -2.01 -2.24 -15.56
C GLU A 82 -2.29 -1.31 -16.73
N LYS A 83 -1.56 -0.19 -16.84
CA LYS A 83 -1.69 0.73 -17.99
C LYS A 83 -1.23 0.10 -19.31
N ASN A 84 -0.25 -0.80 -19.26
CA ASN A 84 0.18 -1.54 -20.44
C ASN A 84 -0.82 -2.64 -20.83
N LEU A 85 -1.49 -3.27 -19.87
CA LEU A 85 -2.47 -4.33 -20.15
C LEU A 85 -3.75 -3.79 -20.81
N GLN A 86 -4.25 -2.62 -20.38
CA GLN A 86 -5.44 -2.00 -21.02
C GLN A 86 -5.15 -1.41 -22.41
N SER A 87 -3.89 -1.06 -22.70
CA SER A 87 -3.53 -0.45 -23.98
C SER A 87 -3.27 -1.48 -25.09
N GLU A 88 -3.08 -2.76 -24.75
CA GLU A 88 -2.76 -3.81 -25.72
C GLU A 88 -4.02 -4.46 -26.35
N ASP A 89 -5.20 -4.28 -25.75
CA ASP A 89 -6.49 -4.75 -26.31
C ASP A 89 -7.23 -3.72 -27.19
N THR A 90 -6.63 -2.55 -27.48
CA THR A 90 -7.26 -1.52 -28.34
C THR A 90 -6.50 -1.19 -29.61
N TYR A 91 -5.44 -1.94 -29.96
CA TYR A 91 -4.75 -1.79 -31.23
C TYR A 91 -5.10 -2.90 -32.24
N THR A 92 -6.34 -2.90 -32.72
CA THR A 92 -6.68 -3.44 -34.06
C THR A 92 -7.33 -2.38 -34.96
N PRO A 93 -6.64 -1.29 -35.32
CA PRO A 93 -7.07 -0.45 -36.45
C PRO A 93 -6.62 -1.07 -37.78
N TRP A 94 -7.26 -2.16 -38.23
CA TRP A 94 -7.19 -2.54 -39.66
C TRP A 94 -8.42 -3.21 -40.28
N ALA A 95 -9.54 -3.39 -39.56
CA ALA A 95 -10.82 -3.64 -40.25
C ALA A 95 -11.41 -2.30 -40.74
N GLY A 96 -10.64 -1.61 -41.57
CA GLY A 96 -11.09 -0.49 -42.40
C GLY A 96 -11.74 -0.99 -43.71
N PRO A 97 -12.35 -0.06 -44.44
CA PRO A 97 -13.64 -0.21 -45.12
C PRO A 97 -13.55 -0.85 -46.50
N ASP A 98 -14.70 -1.35 -46.97
CA ASP A 98 -15.12 -1.35 -48.38
C ASP A 98 -14.00 -1.54 -49.42
N MET A 99 -13.64 -2.80 -49.70
CA MET A 99 -13.02 -3.19 -50.97
C MET A 99 -13.31 -4.67 -51.23
N ILE A 100 -14.39 -4.97 -51.96
CA ILE A 100 -14.45 -5.85 -53.13
C ILE A 100 -15.76 -5.49 -53.85
N GLY A 101 -15.64 -5.04 -55.10
CA GLY A 101 -16.77 -4.72 -55.97
C GLY A 101 -17.40 -5.92 -56.63
#